data_AF-A0A0Z8JMV7-F1
#
_entry.id   AF-A0A0Z8JMV7-F1
#
_cell.length_a   1.000
_cell.length_b   1.000
_cell.length_c   1.000
_cell.angle_alpha   90.00
_cell.angle_beta   90.00
_cell.angle_gamma   90.00
#
_symmetry.space_group_name_H-M   'P 1'
#
loop_
_entity.id
_entity.type
_entity.pdbx_description
1 polymer ?
#
loop_
_entity_poly.entity_id
_entity_poly.type
_entity_poly.pdbx_seq_one_letter_code
_entity_poly.pdbx_strand_id
1 'polypeptide(L)' 'MDGTYPWFDYDRDYLQPEEPRQVHDPDEWVFRGGQWIYVGDA' A
#
# COMPACT_ATOMS: atom_id res chain seq x y z
N MET A 1 20.44 2.59 24.81
CA MET A 1 19.65 1.37 24.61
C MET A 1 19.68 1.11 23.13
N ASP A 2 20.53 0.17 22.70
CA ASP A 2 20.73 -0.14 21.28
C ASP A 2 19.51 -0.88 20.75
N GLY A 3 18.72 -0.18 19.94
CA GLY A 3 17.49 -0.66 19.32
C GLY A 3 17.77 -1.48 18.06
N THR A 4 18.59 -2.51 18.16
CA THR A 4 18.87 -3.39 17.02
C THR A 4 17.76 -4.42 16.92
N TYR A 5 16.73 -4.10 16.12
CA TYR A 5 15.75 -5.07 15.69
C TYR A 5 16.33 -5.83 14.49
N PRO A 6 16.71 -7.12 14.61
CA PRO A 6 17.43 -7.86 13.56
C PRO A 6 16.63 -8.10 12.27
N TRP A 7 15.37 -7.65 12.22
CA TRP A 7 14.49 -7.73 11.05
C TRP A 7 14.30 -6.39 10.33
N PHE A 8 14.83 -5.29 10.87
CA PHE A 8 14.68 -3.96 10.29
C PHE A 8 16.06 -3.43 9.95
N ASP A 9 16.38 -3.44 8.66
CA ASP A 9 17.65 -2.94 8.12
C ASP A 9 17.33 -1.63 7.41
N TYR A 10 17.53 -0.51 8.10
CA TYR A 10 17.18 0.83 7.61
C TYR A 10 17.82 1.12 6.25
N ASP A 11 19.08 0.69 6.02
CA ASP A 11 19.77 0.92 4.75
C ASP A 11 19.14 0.10 3.62
N ARG A 12 18.69 -1.13 3.92
CA ARG A 12 18.04 -2.02 2.94
C ARG A 12 16.58 -1.66 2.67
N ASP A 13 15.83 -1.28 3.71
CA ASP A 13 14.38 -1.06 3.64
C ASP A 13 14.05 0.29 3.00
N TYR A 14 14.88 1.33 3.19
CA TYR A 14 14.71 2.61 2.49
C TYR A 14 15.17 2.59 1.02
N LEU A 15 16.03 1.63 0.64
CA LEU A 15 16.49 1.45 -0.73
C LEU A 15 15.61 0.49 -1.53
N GLN A 16 14.50 0.00 -0.96
CA GLN A 16 13.54 -0.77 -1.72
C GLN A 16 12.93 0.11 -2.82
N PRO A 17 12.98 -0.32 -4.09
CA PRO A 17 12.22 0.36 -5.12
C PRO A 17 10.74 0.35 -4.72
N GLU A 18 10.03 1.46 -4.94
CA GLU A 18 8.60 1.48 -4.70
C GLU A 18 7.95 0.35 -5.50
N GLU A 19 7.23 -0.53 -4.81
CA GLU A 19 6.41 -1.53 -5.50
C GLU A 19 5.46 -0.80 -6.44
N PRO A 20 5.27 -1.28 -7.68
CA PRO A 20 4.34 -0.66 -8.61
C PRO A 20 2.94 -0.68 -7.98
N ARG A 21 2.51 0.50 -7.51
CA ARG A 21 1.16 0.68 -6.96
C ARG A 21 0.20 0.81 -8.14
N GLN A 22 -0.82 -0.04 -8.18
CA GLN A 22 -1.98 0.24 -9.04
C GLN A 22 -2.69 1.45 -8.46
N VAL A 23 -2.63 2.56 -9.19
CA VAL A 23 -3.40 3.76 -8.88
C VAL A 23 -4.76 3.57 -9.54
N HIS A 24 -5.77 3.27 -8.72
CA HIS A 24 -7.16 3.27 -9.18
C HIS A 24 -7.70 4.70 -9.12
N ASP A 25 -8.55 5.07 -10.08
CA ASP A 25 -9.28 6.33 -10.01
C ASP A 25 -10.25 6.26 -8.80
N PRO A 26 -10.29 7.27 -7.91
CA PRO A 26 -11.28 7.32 -6.84
C PRO A 26 -12.74 7.16 -7.31
N ASP A 27 -13.04 7.57 -8.54
CA ASP A 27 -14.38 7.43 -9.14
C ASP A 27 -14.71 5.98 -9.54
N GLU A 28 -13.72 5.08 -9.58
CA GLU A 28 -13.90 3.63 -9.75
C GLU A 28 -14.28 2.92 -8.44
N TRP A 29 -14.54 3.65 -7.36
CA TRP A 29 -14.91 3.09 -6.06
C TRP A 29 -16.26 3.62 -5.57
N VAL A 30 -17.11 2.71 -5.09
CA VAL A 30 -18.39 3.04 -4.48
C VAL A 30 -18.50 2.51 -3.06
N PHE A 31 -19.05 3.31 -2.14
CA PHE A 31 -19.29 2.87 -0.75
C PHE A 31 -20.71 2.33 -0.59
N ARG A 32 -20.84 1.05 -0.22
CA ARG A 32 -22.16 0.40 -0.03
C ARG A 32 -22.13 -0.58 1.12
N GLY A 33 -23.07 -0.43 2.06
CA GLY A 33 -23.22 -1.39 3.16
C GLY A 33 -22.02 -1.47 4.11
N GLY A 34 -21.24 -0.39 4.25
CA GLY A 34 -20.08 -0.36 5.15
C GLY A 34 -18.74 -0.73 4.52
N GLN A 35 -18.69 -0.97 3.22
CA GLN A 35 -17.49 -1.38 2.50
C GLN A 35 -17.32 -0.59 1.20
N TRP A 36 -16.06 -0.40 0.81
CA TRP A 36 -15.67 0.13 -0.49
C TRP A 36 -15.65 -1.00 -1.53
N ILE A 37 -16.24 -0.77 -2.69
CA ILE A 37 -16.35 -1.74 -3.78
C ILE A 37 -15.74 -1.12 -5.04
N TYR A 38 -14.81 -1.85 -5.67
CA TYR A 38 -14.20 -1.47 -6.95
C TYR A 38 -15.14 -1.77 -8.13
N VAL A 39 -15.28 -0.85 -9.09
CA VAL A 39 -16.19 -0.96 -10.25
C VAL A 39 -15.53 -0.63 -11.60
N GLY A 40 -14.19 -0.51 -11.68
CA GLY A 40 -13.48 -0.06 -12.88
C GLY A 40 -13.35 -1.05 -14.05
N ASP A 41 -13.72 -2.32 -13.87
CA ASP A 41 -13.61 -3.37 -14.92
C ASP A 41 -14.88 -3.54 -15.79
N ALA A 42 -15.81 -2.57 -15.76
CA ALA A 42 -17.15 -2.68 -16.39
C ALA A 42 -17.16 -2.45 -17.91
#